data_AF-A0A836YJB3-F1
#
_entry.id   AF-A0A836YJB3-F1
#
_cell.length_a   1.000
_cell.length_b   1.000
_cell.length_c   1.000
_cell.angle_alpha   90.00
_cell.angle_beta   90.00
_cell.angle_gamma   90.00
#
_symmetry.space_group_name_H-M   'P 1'
#
loop_
_entity.id
_entity.type
_entity.pdbx_description
1 polymer ?
#
loop_
_entity_poly.entity_id
_entity_poly.type
_entity_poly.pdbx_seq_one_letter_code
_entity_poly.pdbx_strand_id
1 'polypeptide(L)'
;MLCAHGGAWLMLRTDGALKQRSAKATQIMAAIFLVCFLVIGAWLYFGQVPGYSYAAAVDPNAALNPLAKEVITNNNPGWMNNYSSYPITKVAPVLAILGAIIAFFTASKAKAGLSFAGTSLMIVGAILTAGFALFPFLLPSSVNPNSSLTMWDAVSSHRTLGVMTVAACIFVPIILIYTSWSYYKMWGVITNKHIESNSHSLY
;
A
#
# COMPACT_ATOMS: atom_id res chain seq x y z
N MET A 1 -9.50 2.45 -3.82
CA MET A 1 -8.27 3.02 -3.21
C MET A 1 -7.71 4.17 -4.05
N LEU A 2 -7.14 3.90 -5.24
CA LEU A 2 -6.50 4.94 -6.08
C LEU A 2 -7.45 6.07 -6.49
N CYS A 3 -8.68 5.75 -6.92
CA CYS A 3 -9.69 6.76 -7.25
C CYS A 3 -10.05 7.66 -6.08
N ALA A 4 -10.10 7.11 -4.85
CA ALA A 4 -10.37 7.92 -3.65
C ALA A 4 -9.21 8.89 -3.37
N HIS A 5 -7.96 8.42 -3.52
CA HIS A 5 -6.79 9.28 -3.34
C HIS A 5 -6.69 10.38 -4.39
N GLY A 6 -6.95 10.06 -5.66
CA GLY A 6 -7.04 11.05 -6.74
C GLY A 6 -8.15 12.08 -6.51
N GLY A 7 -9.31 11.64 -6.03
CA GLY A 7 -10.39 12.55 -5.62
C GLY A 7 -10.01 13.45 -4.44
N ALA A 8 -9.31 12.91 -3.44
CA ALA A 8 -8.83 13.70 -2.30
C ALA A 8 -7.79 14.74 -2.74
N TRP A 9 -6.91 14.38 -3.67
CA TRP A 9 -5.95 15.30 -4.29
C TRP A 9 -6.64 16.41 -5.09
N LEU A 10 -7.60 16.07 -5.95
CA LEU A 10 -8.39 17.06 -6.68
C LEU A 10 -9.15 17.99 -5.73
N MET A 11 -9.68 17.47 -4.63
CA MET A 11 -10.35 18.27 -3.60
C MET A 11 -9.41 19.27 -2.89
N LEU A 12 -8.10 18.98 -2.81
CA LEU A 12 -7.08 19.91 -2.32
C LEU A 12 -6.76 21.02 -3.31
N ARG A 13 -6.83 20.73 -4.61
CA ARG A 13 -6.33 21.60 -5.69
C ARG A 13 -7.42 22.36 -6.44
N THR A 14 -8.70 22.14 -6.15
CA THR A 14 -9.83 22.73 -6.87
C THR A 14 -10.80 23.44 -5.93
N ASP A 15 -11.64 24.32 -6.48
CA ASP A 15 -12.68 25.06 -5.78
C ASP A 15 -14.09 24.83 -6.37
N GLY A 16 -15.08 25.52 -5.79
CA GLY A 16 -16.46 25.54 -6.27
C GLY A 16 -17.11 24.17 -6.47
N ALA A 17 -17.78 24.00 -7.60
CA ALA A 17 -18.53 22.78 -7.93
C ALA A 17 -17.62 21.55 -8.13
N LEU A 18 -16.41 21.75 -8.66
CA LEU A 18 -15.48 20.65 -8.90
C LEU A 18 -14.98 20.04 -7.58
N LYS A 19 -14.67 20.90 -6.60
CA LYS A 19 -14.32 20.46 -5.24
C LYS A 19 -15.40 19.58 -4.62
N GLN A 20 -16.67 19.98 -4.75
CA GLN A 20 -17.80 19.22 -4.19
C GLN A 20 -18.02 17.88 -4.90
N ARG A 21 -17.88 17.84 -6.22
CA ARG A 21 -17.93 16.57 -6.99
C ARG A 21 -16.79 15.64 -6.58
N SER A 22 -15.59 16.19 -6.41
CA SER A 22 -14.42 15.44 -5.96
C SER A 22 -14.59 14.90 -4.54
N ALA A 23 -15.18 15.70 -3.64
CA ALA A 23 -15.52 15.29 -2.28
C ALA A 23 -16.47 14.08 -2.28
N LYS A 24 -17.57 14.16 -3.06
CA LYS A 24 -18.54 13.07 -3.19
C LYS A 24 -17.91 11.82 -3.80
N ALA A 25 -17.10 11.95 -4.85
CA ALA A 25 -16.39 10.84 -5.47
C ALA A 25 -15.43 10.16 -4.48
N THR A 26 -14.66 10.96 -3.72
CA THR A 26 -13.74 10.47 -2.68
C THR A 26 -14.49 9.68 -1.62
N GLN A 27 -15.62 10.21 -1.13
CA GLN A 27 -16.45 9.58 -0.12
C GLN A 27 -16.97 8.22 -0.60
N ILE A 28 -17.57 8.16 -1.79
CA ILE A 28 -18.12 6.93 -2.36
C ILE A 28 -17.01 5.89 -2.57
N MET A 29 -15.87 6.31 -3.15
CA MET A 29 -14.76 5.39 -3.41
C MET A 29 -14.07 4.89 -2.14
N ALA A 30 -14.05 5.69 -1.07
CA ALA A 30 -13.58 5.25 0.25
C ALA A 30 -14.53 4.22 0.86
N ALA A 31 -15.85 4.41 0.74
CA ALA A 31 -16.84 3.44 1.20
C ALA A 31 -16.76 2.12 0.44
N ILE A 32 -16.68 2.16 -0.89
CA ILE A 32 -16.51 0.95 -1.73
C ILE A 32 -15.24 0.21 -1.32
N PHE A 33 -14.12 0.93 -1.17
CA PHE A 33 -12.88 0.32 -0.71
C PHE A 33 -13.06 -0.36 0.65
N LEU A 34 -13.67 0.32 1.63
CA LEU A 34 -13.85 -0.22 2.98
C LEU A 34 -14.66 -1.52 2.94
N VAL A 35 -15.78 -1.54 2.21
CA VAL A 35 -16.61 -2.73 2.06
C VAL A 35 -15.84 -3.86 1.38
N CYS A 36 -15.20 -3.60 0.23
CA CYS A 36 -14.41 -4.61 -0.47
C CYS A 36 -13.27 -5.16 0.39
N PHE A 37 -12.56 -4.29 1.12
CA PHE A 37 -11.45 -4.69 1.98
C PHE A 37 -11.92 -5.59 3.13
N LEU A 38 -13.05 -5.26 3.78
CA LEU A 38 -13.64 -6.08 4.83
C LEU A 38 -14.17 -7.41 4.29
N VAL A 39 -14.83 -7.41 3.13
CA VAL A 39 -15.35 -8.63 2.49
C VAL A 39 -14.20 -9.57 2.10
N ILE A 40 -13.15 -9.06 1.46
CA ILE A 40 -11.97 -9.86 1.09
C ILE A 40 -11.24 -10.36 2.34
N GLY A 41 -11.08 -9.51 3.36
CA GLY A 41 -10.48 -9.93 4.64
C GLY A 41 -11.29 -11.02 5.34
N ALA A 42 -12.61 -10.89 5.37
CA ALA A 42 -13.51 -11.90 5.91
C ALA A 42 -13.46 -13.19 5.08
N TRP A 43 -13.43 -13.10 3.75
CA TRP A 43 -13.29 -14.27 2.89
C TRP A 43 -11.96 -14.99 3.14
N LEU A 44 -10.86 -14.27 3.32
CA LEU A 44 -9.57 -14.87 3.63
C LEU A 44 -9.57 -15.55 5.00
N TYR A 45 -10.21 -14.94 6.00
CA TYR A 45 -10.29 -15.47 7.35
C TYR A 45 -11.24 -16.69 7.48
N PHE A 46 -12.46 -16.58 6.96
CA PHE A 46 -13.49 -17.61 7.09
C PHE A 46 -13.44 -18.67 5.97
N GLY A 47 -12.96 -18.30 4.78
CA GLY A 47 -12.87 -19.20 3.63
C GLY A 47 -11.70 -20.17 3.69
N GLN A 48 -10.89 -20.12 4.76
CA GLN A 48 -9.76 -21.03 5.00
C GLN A 48 -8.84 -21.17 3.77
N VAL A 49 -8.55 -20.03 3.13
CA VAL A 49 -7.71 -20.01 1.92
C VAL A 49 -6.34 -20.61 2.25
N PRO A 50 -5.92 -21.69 1.57
CA PRO A 50 -4.65 -22.34 1.88
C PRO A 50 -3.50 -21.36 1.67
N GLY A 51 -2.63 -21.27 2.68
CA GLY A 51 -1.42 -20.47 2.62
C GLY A 51 -0.25 -21.27 2.06
N TYR A 52 0.94 -20.71 2.21
CA TYR A 52 2.20 -21.39 1.99
C TYR A 52 3.04 -21.21 3.26
N SER A 53 3.70 -22.26 3.72
CA SER A 53 4.67 -22.18 4.82
C SER A 53 5.86 -23.07 4.54
N TYR A 54 6.99 -22.78 5.18
CA TYR A 54 8.12 -23.70 5.17
C TYR A 54 7.82 -24.96 5.97
N ALA A 55 8.35 -26.10 5.53
CA ALA A 55 8.30 -27.35 6.29
C ALA A 55 9.24 -27.32 7.51
N ALA A 56 10.37 -26.60 7.40
CA ALA A 56 11.39 -26.48 8.44
C ALA A 56 11.92 -25.04 8.51
N ALA A 57 12.63 -24.73 9.60
CA ALA A 57 13.32 -23.44 9.73
C ALA A 57 14.37 -23.28 8.61
N VAL A 58 14.38 -22.12 7.97
CA VAL A 58 15.37 -21.75 6.94
C VAL A 58 16.45 -20.91 7.58
N ASP A 59 17.72 -21.22 7.29
CA ASP A 59 18.85 -20.36 7.66
C ASP A 59 18.93 -19.16 6.69
N PRO A 60 18.72 -17.92 7.16
CA PRO A 60 18.79 -16.73 6.31
C PRO A 60 20.18 -16.46 5.72
N ASN A 61 21.24 -17.07 6.27
CA ASN A 61 22.62 -16.91 5.80
C ASN A 61 23.07 -18.03 4.87
N ALA A 62 22.19 -18.99 4.56
CA ALA A 62 22.48 -20.07 3.63
C ALA A 62 22.71 -19.54 2.20
N ALA A 63 23.34 -20.37 1.38
CA ALA A 63 23.50 -20.06 -0.04
C ALA A 63 22.12 -19.90 -0.71
N LEU A 64 22.01 -18.86 -1.55
CA LEU A 64 20.78 -18.52 -2.26
C LEU A 64 20.39 -19.65 -3.23
N ASN A 65 19.40 -20.45 -2.86
CA ASN A 65 18.87 -21.52 -3.69
C ASN A 65 17.37 -21.71 -3.47
N PRO A 66 16.52 -21.26 -4.41
CA PRO A 66 15.07 -21.41 -4.30
C PRO A 66 14.58 -22.86 -4.20
N LEU A 67 15.36 -23.85 -4.66
CA LEU A 67 14.98 -25.26 -4.63
C LEU A 67 15.46 -26.00 -3.38
N ALA A 68 16.26 -25.35 -2.52
CA ALA A 68 16.78 -25.96 -1.30
C ALA A 68 15.75 -26.02 -0.16
N LYS A 69 14.61 -25.35 -0.31
CA LYS A 69 13.52 -25.33 0.67
C LYS A 69 12.45 -26.36 0.34
N GLU A 70 11.71 -26.72 1.37
CA GLU A 70 10.47 -27.46 1.26
C GLU A 70 9.31 -26.57 1.71
N VAL A 71 8.31 -26.44 0.84
CA VAL A 71 7.13 -25.59 1.04
C VAL A 71 5.89 -26.46 1.11
N ILE A 72 5.14 -26.34 2.20
CA ILE A 72 3.89 -27.06 2.42
C ILE A 72 2.68 -26.16 2.14
N THR A 73 1.72 -26.72 1.40
CA THR A 73 0.45 -26.06 1.04
C THR A 73 -0.76 -26.63 1.80
N ASN A 74 -0.62 -27.84 2.35
CA ASN A 74 -1.66 -28.52 3.13
C ASN A 74 -1.37 -28.43 4.63
N ASN A 75 -2.41 -28.30 5.45
CA ASN A 75 -2.31 -28.21 6.92
C ASN A 75 -1.35 -27.13 7.44
N ASN A 76 -1.26 -25.99 6.74
CA ASN A 76 -0.47 -24.86 7.18
C ASN A 76 -1.34 -23.79 7.86
N PRO A 77 -0.75 -22.91 8.69
CA PRO A 77 -1.49 -21.90 9.43
C PRO A 77 -2.05 -20.74 8.55
N GLY A 78 -1.95 -20.86 7.22
CA GLY A 78 -2.52 -19.92 6.27
C GLY A 78 -1.84 -18.55 6.24
N TRP A 79 -2.38 -17.65 5.43
CA TRP A 79 -1.92 -16.26 5.32
C TRP A 79 -2.16 -15.41 6.58
N MET A 80 -2.91 -15.94 7.55
CA MET A 80 -3.23 -15.25 8.80
C MET A 80 -2.20 -15.50 9.91
N ASN A 81 -1.31 -16.48 9.74
CA ASN A 81 -0.35 -16.87 10.76
C ASN A 81 0.50 -15.71 11.30
N ASN A 82 0.99 -14.86 10.39
CA ASN A 82 1.87 -13.75 10.75
C ASN A 82 1.21 -12.73 11.67
N TYR A 83 -0.12 -12.56 11.60
CA TYR A 83 -0.82 -11.68 12.53
C TYR A 83 -0.88 -12.24 13.95
N SER A 84 -0.84 -13.56 14.10
CA SER A 84 -0.75 -14.22 15.41
C SER A 84 0.68 -14.27 15.93
N SER A 85 1.65 -14.61 15.07
CA SER A 85 3.07 -14.69 15.43
C SER A 85 3.71 -13.33 15.69
N TYR A 86 3.33 -12.31 14.92
CA TYR A 86 3.82 -10.93 15.04
C TYR A 86 2.65 -9.97 15.23
N PRO A 87 2.13 -9.79 16.47
CA PRO A 87 0.92 -9.01 16.72
C PRO A 87 0.96 -7.57 16.20
N ILE A 88 2.16 -6.97 16.09
CA ILE A 88 2.34 -5.62 15.52
C ILE A 88 1.86 -5.51 14.08
N THR A 89 1.87 -6.60 13.31
CA THR A 89 1.41 -6.60 11.91
C THR A 89 -0.09 -6.33 11.78
N LYS A 90 -0.89 -6.54 12.86
CA LYS A 90 -2.32 -6.17 12.90
C LYS A 90 -2.56 -4.67 12.76
N VAL A 91 -1.55 -3.84 13.01
CA VAL A 91 -1.63 -2.39 12.78
C VAL A 91 -1.94 -2.09 11.31
N ALA A 92 -1.43 -2.88 10.36
CA ALA A 92 -1.65 -2.64 8.93
C ALA A 92 -3.13 -2.66 8.51
N PRO A 93 -3.91 -3.73 8.76
CA PRO A 93 -5.32 -3.73 8.40
C PRO A 93 -6.13 -2.70 9.19
N VAL A 94 -5.75 -2.43 10.45
CA VAL A 94 -6.37 -1.37 11.26
C VAL A 94 -6.14 0.01 10.62
N LEU A 95 -4.93 0.32 10.15
CA LEU A 95 -4.64 1.56 9.43
C LEU A 95 -5.43 1.67 8.12
N ALA A 96 -5.61 0.57 7.39
CA ALA A 96 -6.39 0.56 6.16
C ALA A 96 -7.85 0.96 6.42
N ILE A 97 -8.46 0.33 7.43
CA ILE A 97 -9.85 0.55 7.85
C ILE A 97 -10.02 1.96 8.41
N LEU A 98 -9.18 2.37 9.37
CA LEU A 98 -9.25 3.70 9.97
C LEU A 98 -9.01 4.80 8.94
N GLY A 99 -8.03 4.63 8.04
CA GLY A 99 -7.77 5.55 6.94
C GLY A 99 -8.98 5.72 6.03
N ALA A 100 -9.66 4.63 5.67
CA ALA A 100 -10.88 4.67 4.87
C ALA A 100 -12.05 5.35 5.60
N ILE A 101 -12.23 5.10 6.90
CA ILE A 101 -13.24 5.74 7.75
C ILE A 101 -12.99 7.24 7.85
N ILE A 102 -11.74 7.65 8.12
CA ILE A 102 -11.33 9.06 8.17
C ILE A 102 -11.60 9.72 6.82
N ALA A 103 -11.19 9.08 5.71
CA ALA A 103 -11.42 9.60 4.37
C ALA A 103 -12.92 9.80 4.08
N PHE A 104 -13.77 8.83 4.44
CA PHE A 104 -15.21 8.90 4.25
C PHE A 104 -15.85 10.09 4.99
N PHE A 105 -15.59 10.23 6.30
CA PHE A 105 -16.20 11.29 7.11
C PHE A 105 -15.64 12.68 6.84
N THR A 106 -14.38 12.78 6.44
CA THR A 106 -13.76 14.08 6.14
C THR A 106 -14.12 14.55 4.74
N ALA A 107 -14.28 13.62 3.79
CA ALA A 107 -14.73 13.94 2.43
C ALA A 107 -16.17 14.44 2.42
N SER A 108 -17.07 13.87 3.25
CA SER A 108 -18.45 14.38 3.36
C SER A 108 -18.54 15.83 3.86
N LYS A 109 -17.51 16.27 4.61
CA LYS A 109 -17.36 17.65 5.09
C LYS A 109 -16.44 18.50 4.19
N ALA A 110 -16.06 17.99 3.02
CA ALA A 110 -15.11 18.60 2.09
C ALA A 110 -13.78 19.05 2.73
N LYS A 111 -13.32 18.34 3.78
CA LYS A 111 -12.07 18.62 4.50
C LYS A 111 -10.87 18.01 3.77
N ALA A 112 -10.49 18.63 2.67
CA ALA A 112 -9.46 18.20 1.72
C ALA A 112 -8.18 17.59 2.35
N GLY A 113 -7.52 18.30 3.28
CA GLY A 113 -6.27 17.83 3.88
C GLY A 113 -6.41 16.56 4.71
N LEU A 114 -7.46 16.46 5.53
CA LEU A 114 -7.73 15.25 6.32
C LEU A 114 -8.17 14.09 5.44
N SER A 115 -8.92 14.35 4.38
CA SER A 115 -9.30 13.31 3.41
C SER A 115 -8.08 12.76 2.68
N PHE A 116 -7.15 13.63 2.28
CA PHE A 116 -5.89 13.20 1.67
C PHE A 116 -5.10 12.32 2.63
N ALA A 117 -4.88 12.77 3.88
CA ALA A 117 -4.19 11.97 4.90
C ALA A 117 -4.87 10.62 5.15
N GLY A 118 -6.20 10.59 5.29
CA GLY A 118 -6.98 9.35 5.45
C GLY A 118 -6.80 8.40 4.27
N THR A 119 -6.86 8.90 3.03
CA THR A 119 -6.63 8.07 1.84
C THR A 119 -5.19 7.57 1.72
N SER A 120 -4.19 8.34 2.18
CA SER A 120 -2.80 7.88 2.24
C SER A 120 -2.62 6.75 3.24
N LEU A 121 -3.19 6.88 4.45
CA LEU A 121 -3.18 5.81 5.46
C LEU A 121 -3.89 4.55 4.98
N MET A 122 -5.02 4.73 4.29
CA MET A 122 -5.77 3.66 3.64
C MET A 122 -4.88 2.87 2.66
N ILE A 123 -4.11 3.57 1.81
CA ILE A 123 -3.19 2.94 0.86
C ILE A 123 -2.08 2.17 1.57
N VAL A 124 -1.39 2.83 2.51
CA VAL A 124 -0.27 2.24 3.25
C VAL A 124 -0.74 1.00 4.01
N GLY A 125 -1.85 1.09 4.73
CA GLY A 125 -2.42 -0.03 5.46
C GLY A 125 -2.78 -1.21 4.54
N ALA A 126 -3.40 -0.95 3.39
CA ALA A 126 -3.80 -2.00 2.46
C ALA A 126 -2.59 -2.77 1.89
N ILE A 127 -1.55 -2.05 1.45
CA ILE A 127 -0.33 -2.64 0.89
C ILE A 127 0.43 -3.42 1.98
N LEU A 128 0.59 -2.85 3.17
CA LEU A 128 1.23 -3.54 4.29
C LEU A 128 0.45 -4.77 4.74
N THR A 129 -0.87 -4.76 4.67
CA THR A 129 -1.70 -5.93 4.99
C THR A 129 -1.34 -7.08 4.05
N ALA A 130 -1.33 -6.84 2.74
CA ALA A 130 -0.93 -7.87 1.77
C ALA A 130 0.51 -8.35 1.99
N GLY A 131 1.45 -7.42 2.21
CA GLY A 131 2.86 -7.75 2.44
C GLY A 131 3.09 -8.60 3.71
N PHE A 132 2.45 -8.24 4.82
CA PHE A 132 2.56 -9.01 6.07
C PHE A 132 1.83 -10.35 6.01
N ALA A 133 0.74 -10.46 5.25
CA ALA A 133 0.09 -11.74 5.02
C ALA A 133 1.00 -12.69 4.23
N LEU A 134 1.64 -12.19 3.17
CA LEU A 134 2.49 -12.99 2.29
C LEU A 134 3.86 -13.33 2.87
N PHE A 135 4.39 -12.51 3.79
CA PHE A 135 5.74 -12.70 4.35
C PHE A 135 5.97 -14.14 4.87
N PRO A 136 7.10 -14.79 4.55
CA PRO A 136 8.26 -14.33 3.78
C PRO A 136 8.17 -14.61 2.26
N PHE A 137 7.03 -15.07 1.75
CA PHE A 137 6.81 -15.32 0.32
C PHE A 137 6.56 -14.00 -0.44
N LEU A 138 7.12 -13.89 -1.65
CA LEU A 138 6.80 -12.81 -2.59
C LEU A 138 5.99 -13.33 -3.77
N LEU A 139 6.36 -14.50 -4.30
CA LEU A 139 5.72 -15.11 -5.45
C LEU A 139 5.53 -16.60 -5.20
N PRO A 140 4.39 -17.03 -4.61
CA PRO A 140 4.09 -18.44 -4.42
C PRO A 140 3.77 -19.12 -5.75
N SER A 141 4.28 -20.33 -5.94
CA SER A 141 4.04 -21.14 -7.15
C SER A 141 2.96 -22.19 -6.87
N SER A 142 1.91 -22.20 -7.70
CA SER A 142 0.82 -23.18 -7.61
C SER A 142 1.16 -24.52 -8.27
N VAL A 143 2.10 -24.54 -9.23
CA VAL A 143 2.49 -25.75 -9.97
C VAL A 143 3.56 -26.54 -9.21
N ASN A 144 4.55 -25.84 -8.65
CA ASN A 144 5.60 -26.43 -7.83
C ASN A 144 5.84 -25.52 -6.61
N PRO A 145 5.24 -25.84 -5.45
CA PRO A 145 5.36 -25.02 -4.24
C PRO A 145 6.81 -24.75 -3.81
N ASN A 146 7.73 -25.69 -4.04
CA ASN A 146 9.14 -25.53 -3.68
C ASN A 146 9.83 -24.45 -4.53
N SER A 147 9.36 -24.22 -5.77
CA SER A 147 9.86 -23.13 -6.63
C SER A 147 9.26 -21.75 -6.34
N SER A 148 8.52 -21.59 -5.23
CA SER A 148 8.06 -20.26 -4.80
C SER A 148 9.26 -19.32 -4.60
N LEU A 149 9.09 -18.01 -4.71
CA LEU A 149 10.15 -17.03 -4.44
C LEU A 149 9.91 -16.34 -3.10
N THR A 150 10.95 -16.24 -2.28
CA THR A 150 10.87 -15.72 -0.92
C THR A 150 11.93 -14.66 -0.67
N MET A 151 11.78 -13.93 0.43
CA MET A 151 12.72 -12.89 0.83
C MET A 151 14.13 -13.43 1.19
N TRP A 152 14.26 -14.74 1.41
CA TRP A 152 15.51 -15.35 1.87
C TRP A 152 16.33 -16.02 0.77
N ASP A 153 15.72 -16.34 -0.38
CA ASP A 153 16.38 -17.07 -1.46
C ASP A 153 16.39 -16.35 -2.82
N ALA A 154 15.47 -15.41 -3.03
CA ALA A 154 15.34 -14.65 -4.26
C ALA A 154 15.84 -13.21 -4.06
N VAL A 155 17.06 -13.08 -3.54
CA VAL A 155 17.71 -11.79 -3.28
C VAL A 155 19.09 -11.70 -3.94
N SER A 156 19.62 -10.49 -4.05
CA SER A 156 20.98 -10.25 -4.54
C SER A 156 22.04 -10.65 -3.50
N SER A 157 23.29 -10.79 -3.94
CA SER A 157 24.42 -11.05 -3.05
C SER A 157 24.54 -10.00 -1.93
N HIS A 158 25.11 -10.37 -0.78
CA HIS A 158 25.33 -9.46 0.35
C HIS A 158 26.05 -8.17 -0.06
N ARG A 159 27.07 -8.27 -0.92
CA ARG A 159 27.81 -7.10 -1.43
C ARG A 159 26.92 -6.18 -2.26
N THR A 160 26.12 -6.73 -3.17
CA THR A 160 25.20 -5.96 -4.01
C THR A 160 24.11 -5.30 -3.17
N LEU A 161 23.52 -6.02 -2.21
CA LEU A 161 22.49 -5.49 -1.32
C LEU A 161 23.07 -4.37 -0.44
N GLY A 162 24.28 -4.53 0.09
CA GLY A 162 24.97 -3.49 0.85
C GLY A 162 25.17 -2.20 0.04
N VAL A 163 25.64 -2.31 -1.20
CA VAL A 163 25.81 -1.15 -2.10
C VAL A 163 24.46 -0.48 -2.39
N MET A 164 23.41 -1.25 -2.70
CA MET A 164 22.08 -0.71 -2.99
C MET A 164 21.42 -0.06 -1.78
N THR A 165 21.63 -0.60 -0.57
CA THR A 165 21.15 0.01 0.68
C THR A 165 21.82 1.36 0.92
N VAL A 166 23.15 1.46 0.75
CA VAL A 166 23.87 2.74 0.88
C VAL A 166 23.35 3.74 -0.15
N ALA A 167 23.18 3.33 -1.40
CA ALA A 167 22.62 4.17 -2.45
C ALA A 167 21.20 4.65 -2.09
N ALA A 168 20.32 3.75 -1.64
CA ALA A 168 18.95 4.09 -1.24
C ALA A 168 18.93 5.07 -0.05
N CYS A 169 19.78 4.88 0.95
CA CYS A 169 19.91 5.78 2.10
C CYS A 169 20.34 7.20 1.72
N ILE A 170 21.09 7.37 0.61
CA ILE A 170 21.50 8.69 0.12
C ILE A 170 20.44 9.28 -0.81
N PHE A 171 20.02 8.54 -1.83
CA PHE A 171 19.17 9.08 -2.89
C PHE A 171 17.70 9.23 -2.50
N VAL A 172 17.13 8.31 -1.70
CA VAL A 172 15.72 8.42 -1.30
C VAL A 172 15.44 9.71 -0.52
N PRO A 173 16.23 10.10 0.50
CA PRO A 173 16.03 11.39 1.17
C PRO A 173 16.18 12.59 0.23
N ILE A 174 17.18 12.58 -0.66
CA ILE A 174 17.39 13.66 -1.63
C ILE A 174 16.17 13.81 -2.55
N ILE A 175 15.67 12.70 -3.09
CA ILE A 175 14.48 12.67 -3.96
C ILE A 175 13.26 13.20 -3.20
N LEU A 176 13.05 12.79 -1.95
CA LEU A 176 11.94 13.25 -1.14
C LEU A 176 12.02 14.75 -0.81
N ILE A 177 13.21 15.28 -0.51
CA ILE A 177 13.43 16.71 -0.25
C ILE A 177 13.09 17.52 -1.49
N TYR A 178 13.66 17.17 -2.64
CA TYR A 178 13.41 17.90 -3.89
C TYR A 178 11.95 17.80 -4.32
N THR A 179 11.36 16.61 -4.22
CA THR A 179 9.94 16.40 -4.55
C THR A 179 9.05 17.24 -3.64
N SER A 180 9.31 17.25 -2.33
CA SER A 180 8.57 18.06 -1.36
C SER A 180 8.71 19.56 -1.65
N TRP A 181 9.92 20.02 -1.98
CA TRP A 181 10.15 21.41 -2.37
C TRP A 181 9.38 21.79 -3.65
N SER A 182 9.34 20.90 -4.64
CA SER A 182 8.57 21.09 -5.88
C SER A 182 7.07 21.22 -5.59
N TYR A 183 6.51 20.33 -4.76
CA TYR A 183 5.11 20.41 -4.33
C TYR A 183 4.82 21.68 -3.52
N TYR A 184 5.75 22.12 -2.67
CA TYR A 184 5.64 23.36 -1.92
C TYR A 184 5.65 24.59 -2.85
N LYS A 185 6.54 24.62 -3.85
CA LYS A 185 6.62 25.74 -4.80
C LYS A 185 5.41 25.83 -5.72
N MET A 186 4.83 24.71 -6.12
CA MET A 186 3.61 24.68 -6.94
C MET A 186 2.33 24.70 -6.10
N TRP A 187 2.41 24.96 -4.79
CA TRP A 187 1.25 24.90 -3.91
C TRP A 187 0.24 26.02 -4.23
N GLY A 188 -1.01 25.65 -4.50
CA GLY A 188 -2.08 26.58 -4.84
C GLY A 188 -3.33 25.88 -5.34
N VAL A 189 -4.48 26.57 -5.27
CA VAL A 189 -5.73 26.09 -5.84
C VAL A 189 -5.81 26.56 -7.29
N ILE A 190 -6.13 25.65 -8.20
CA ILE A 190 -6.36 25.97 -9.61
C ILE A 190 -7.83 26.36 -9.77
N THR A 191 -8.06 27.61 -10.18
CA THR A 191 -9.39 28.20 -10.39
C THR A 191 -9.59 28.46 -11.88
N ASN A 192 -10.85 28.59 -12.33
CA ASN A 192 -11.14 28.91 -13.74
C ASN A 192 -10.44 30.20 -14.20
N LYS A 193 -10.41 31.23 -13.35
CA LYS A 193 -9.71 32.50 -13.64
C LYS A 193 -8.22 32.29 -13.91
N HIS A 194 -7.58 31.38 -13.16
CA HIS A 194 -6.16 31.07 -13.35
C HIS A 194 -5.88 30.39 -14.70
N ILE A 195 -6.82 29.57 -15.17
CA ILE A 195 -6.75 28.92 -16.48
C ILE A 195 -6.96 29.95 -17.59
N GLU A 196 -7.99 30.80 -17.46
CA GLU A 196 -8.29 31.87 -18.43
C GLU A 196 -7.13 32.86 -18.57
N SER A 197 -6.44 33.22 -17.49
CA SER A 197 -5.28 34.13 -17.53
C SER A 197 -4.02 33.50 -18.13
N ASN A 198 -3.96 32.18 -18.27
CA ASN A 198 -2.76 31.43 -18.70
C ASN A 198 -3.08 30.40 -19.80
N SER A 199 -4.01 30.75 -20.70
CA SER A 199 -4.58 29.83 -21.70
C SER A 199 -3.58 29.23 -22.69
N HIS A 200 -2.43 29.87 -22.92
CA HIS A 200 -1.42 29.42 -23.88
C HIS A 200 -0.21 28.73 -23.22
N SER A 201 -0.11 28.74 -21.89
CA SER A 201 1.02 28.16 -21.14
C SER A 201 0.64 26.94 -20.31
N LEU A 202 -0.65 26.77 -19.98
CA LEU A 202 -1.18 25.58 -19.32
C LEU A 202 -1.63 24.55 -20.36
N TYR A 203 -1.27 23.27 -20.14
CA TYR A 203 -1.66 22.12 -20.97
C TYR A 203 -2.98 21.50 -20.49
#